data_AF-A0A1E7RJM6-F1
#
_entry.id   AF-A0A1E7RJM6-F1
#
_cell.length_a   1.000
_cell.length_b   1.000
_cell.length_c   1.000
_cell.angle_alpha   90.00
_cell.angle_beta   90.00
_cell.angle_gamma   90.00
#
_symmetry.space_group_name_H-M   'P 1'
#
loop_
_entity.id
_entity.type
_entity.pdbx_description
1 polymer ?
#
loop_
_entity_poly.entity_id
_entity_poly.type
_entity_poly.pdbx_seq_one_letter_code
_entity_poly.pdbx_strand_id
1 'polypeptide(L)'
;TAQAQVTDTGTYLQRMDADGDGKVSVEEYVQWMLYAFDRMDRNGDGVLSADELPGGKGKPITREQQRQTIVERFHKQDANGDGFLSAKELSAPPR
;
A
#
# COMPACT_ATOMS: atom_id res chain seq x y z
N THR A 1 16.20 8.64 -19.59
CA THR A 1 16.39 7.18 -19.66
C THR A 1 15.35 6.49 -18.80
N ALA A 2 14.23 6.07 -19.41
CA ALA A 2 13.04 5.53 -18.72
C ALA A 2 13.13 4.03 -18.39
N GLN A 3 14.34 3.49 -18.25
CA GLN A 3 14.58 2.04 -18.19
C GLN A 3 14.95 1.50 -16.80
N ALA A 4 14.95 2.35 -15.76
CA ALA A 4 15.23 1.92 -14.38
C ALA A 4 13.95 1.59 -13.57
N GLN A 5 12.76 2.02 -14.00
CA GLN A 5 11.52 1.83 -13.23
C GLN A 5 10.81 0.49 -13.51
N VAL A 6 11.06 -0.13 -14.68
CA VAL A 6 10.32 -1.34 -15.11
C VAL A 6 10.77 -2.60 -14.37
N THR A 7 12.04 -2.70 -13.97
CA THR A 7 12.57 -3.88 -13.25
C THR A 7 12.09 -3.92 -11.79
N ASP A 8 11.90 -2.76 -11.17
CA ASP A 8 11.44 -2.64 -9.79
C ASP A 8 9.93 -2.91 -9.68
N THR A 9 9.13 -2.33 -10.59
CA THR A 9 7.66 -2.45 -10.51
C THR A 9 7.16 -3.88 -10.71
N GLY A 10 7.77 -4.67 -11.60
CA GLY A 10 7.40 -6.08 -11.80
C GLY A 10 7.72 -6.95 -10.58
N THR A 11 8.87 -6.74 -9.96
CA THR A 11 9.27 -7.45 -8.73
C THR A 11 8.39 -7.04 -7.54
N TYR A 12 7.98 -5.77 -7.49
CA TYR A 12 7.11 -5.24 -6.45
C TYR A 12 5.66 -5.75 -6.61
N LEU A 13 5.15 -5.79 -7.85
CA LEU A 13 3.86 -6.39 -8.17
C LEU A 13 3.83 -7.86 -7.77
N GLN A 14 4.82 -8.67 -8.17
CA GLN A 14 4.87 -10.09 -7.82
C GLN A 14 4.93 -10.38 -6.31
N ARG A 15 5.31 -9.40 -5.49
CA ARG A 15 5.29 -9.55 -4.03
C ARG A 15 3.92 -9.23 -3.42
N MET A 16 3.11 -8.43 -4.10
CA MET A 16 1.77 -8.06 -3.66
C MET A 16 0.68 -8.94 -4.26
N ASP A 17 0.86 -9.33 -5.52
CA ASP A 17 0.01 -10.26 -6.29
C ASP A 17 0.10 -11.65 -5.66
N ALA A 18 -0.81 -11.93 -4.74
CA ALA A 18 -0.85 -13.14 -3.95
C ALA A 18 -1.62 -14.25 -4.66
N ASP A 19 -2.61 -13.90 -5.48
CA ASP A 19 -3.38 -14.85 -6.27
C ASP A 19 -2.74 -15.17 -7.64
N GLY A 20 -1.76 -14.39 -8.08
CA GLY A 20 -0.95 -14.62 -9.27
C GLY A 20 -1.65 -14.23 -10.56
N ASP A 21 -2.60 -13.30 -10.50
CA ASP A 21 -3.41 -12.90 -11.64
C ASP A 21 -2.77 -11.79 -12.50
N GLY A 22 -1.59 -11.30 -12.09
CA GLY A 22 -0.79 -10.30 -12.77
C GLY A 22 -1.22 -8.86 -12.47
N LYS A 23 -2.12 -8.64 -11.51
CA LYS A 23 -2.55 -7.34 -11.00
C LYS A 23 -2.64 -7.40 -9.47
N VAL A 24 -2.93 -6.26 -8.84
CA VAL A 24 -3.06 -6.19 -7.38
C VAL A 24 -4.45 -5.68 -7.06
N SER A 25 -5.25 -6.50 -6.38
CA SER A 25 -6.57 -6.11 -5.89
C SER A 25 -6.46 -5.12 -4.71
N VAL A 26 -7.56 -4.43 -4.42
CA VAL A 26 -7.62 -3.53 -3.24
C VAL A 26 -7.32 -4.28 -1.95
N GLU A 27 -7.72 -5.54 -1.83
CA GLU A 27 -7.50 -6.36 -0.63
C GLU A 27 -6.02 -6.71 -0.47
N GLU A 28 -5.35 -7.12 -1.55
CA GLU A 28 -3.91 -7.40 -1.55
C GLU A 28 -3.10 -6.15 -1.27
N TYR A 29 -3.46 -5.02 -1.89
CA TYR A 29 -2.80 -3.75 -1.65
C TYR A 29 -2.96 -3.29 -0.19
N VAL A 30 -4.16 -3.43 0.37
CA VAL A 30 -4.43 -3.14 1.79
C VAL A 30 -3.65 -4.05 2.71
N GLN A 31 -3.64 -5.37 2.47
CA GLN A 31 -2.88 -6.31 3.29
C GLN A 31 -1.38 -6.02 3.26
N TRP A 32 -0.83 -5.75 2.08
CA TRP A 32 0.58 -5.41 1.93
C TRP A 32 0.95 -4.12 2.68
N MET A 33 0.12 -3.08 2.57
CA MET A 33 0.36 -1.81 3.24
C MET A 33 0.12 -1.89 4.75
N LEU A 34 -0.83 -2.71 5.20
CA LEU A 34 -1.06 -2.99 6.61
C LEU A 34 0.05 -3.84 7.23
N TYR A 35 0.76 -4.67 6.47
CA TYR A 35 1.91 -5.40 7.00
C TYR A 35 2.95 -4.49 7.67
N ALA A 36 3.19 -3.30 7.10
CA ALA A 36 4.06 -2.30 7.71
C ALA A 36 3.46 -1.68 8.98
N PHE A 37 2.13 -1.51 9.01
CA PHE A 37 1.39 -1.04 10.18
C PHE A 37 1.48 -2.05 11.32
N ASP A 38 1.17 -3.33 11.07
CA ASP A 38 1.24 -4.42 12.05
C ASP A 38 2.68 -4.61 12.59
N ARG A 39 3.71 -4.21 11.83
CA ARG A 39 5.11 -4.21 12.29
C ARG A 39 5.47 -3.04 13.21
N MET A 40 4.74 -1.93 13.09
CA MET A 40 4.92 -0.75 13.93
C MET A 40 4.05 -0.80 15.19
N ASP A 41 2.87 -1.42 15.09
CA ASP A 41 1.91 -1.65 16.16
C ASP A 41 2.45 -2.77 17.07
N ARG A 42 3.26 -2.37 18.06
CA ARG A 42 3.97 -3.30 18.95
C ARG A 42 3.07 -3.82 20.06
N ASN A 43 2.08 -3.02 20.47
CA ASN A 43 1.14 -3.40 21.52
C ASN A 43 -0.06 -4.19 20.96
N GLY A 44 -0.28 -4.19 19.64
CA GLY A 44 -1.33 -4.94 18.97
C GLY A 44 -2.73 -4.38 19.23
N ASP A 45 -2.84 -3.09 19.55
CA ASP A 45 -4.13 -2.46 19.85
C ASP A 45 -4.85 -1.95 18.60
N GLY A 46 -4.23 -2.07 17.42
CA GLY A 46 -4.75 -1.61 16.15
C GLY A 46 -4.63 -0.09 15.96
N VAL A 47 -3.78 0.59 16.73
CA VAL A 47 -3.58 2.03 16.69
C VAL A 47 -2.10 2.36 16.84
N LEU A 48 -1.49 2.92 15.79
CA LEU A 48 -0.13 3.45 15.90
C LEU A 48 -0.13 4.70 16.77
N SER A 49 0.31 4.56 18.00
CA SER A 49 0.48 5.66 18.93
C SER A 49 1.73 6.48 18.59
N ALA A 50 1.83 7.70 19.14
CA ALA A 50 2.97 8.58 18.86
C ALA A 50 4.33 7.94 19.16
N ASP A 51 4.40 7.04 20.16
CA ASP A 51 5.60 6.28 20.54
C ASP A 51 5.99 5.19 19.52
N GLU A 52 5.00 4.66 18.80
CA GLU A 52 5.18 3.60 17.80
C GLU A 52 5.50 4.15 16.43
N LEU A 53 5.16 5.42 16.19
CA LEU A 53 5.51 6.12 14.97
C LEU A 53 7.01 6.46 14.91
N PRO A 54 7.63 6.37 13.73
CA PRO A 54 9.03 6.75 13.56
C PRO A 54 9.23 8.23 13.91
N GLY A 55 10.04 8.48 14.94
CA GLY A 55 10.33 9.83 15.44
C GLY A 55 9.53 10.27 16.68
N GLY A 56 8.67 9.41 17.24
CA GLY A 56 8.01 9.67 18.52
C GLY A 56 6.99 10.82 18.48
N LYS A 57 6.65 11.32 17.28
CA LYS A 57 5.89 12.54 17.05
C LYS A 57 4.91 12.32 15.90
N GLY A 58 3.62 12.33 16.21
CA GLY A 58 2.56 12.16 15.23
C GLY A 58 1.20 12.08 15.89
N LYS A 59 0.14 12.22 15.10
CA LYS A 59 -1.21 11.90 15.55
C LYS A 59 -1.36 10.37 15.55
N PRO A 60 -2.07 9.78 16.53
CA PRO A 60 -2.35 8.36 16.49
C PRO A 60 -3.14 8.02 15.22
N ILE A 61 -2.73 6.96 14.54
CA ILE A 61 -3.39 6.49 13.31
C ILE A 61 -4.02 5.13 13.63
N THR A 62 -5.33 5.04 13.54
CA THR A 62 -6.01 3.76 13.71
C THR A 62 -5.87 2.90 12.45
N ARG A 63 -5.92 1.59 12.61
CA ARG A 63 -5.90 0.62 11.50
C ARG A 63 -7.00 0.91 10.48
N GLU A 64 -8.17 1.34 10.94
CA GLU A 64 -9.28 1.70 10.05
C GLU A 64 -8.99 2.98 9.25
N GLN A 65 -8.45 4.01 9.89
CA GLN A 65 -8.03 5.24 9.20
C GLN A 65 -6.92 4.96 8.17
N GLN A 66 -5.96 4.12 8.55
CA GLN A 66 -4.90 3.68 7.66
C GLN A 66 -5.48 2.91 6.47
N ARG A 67 -6.41 1.98 6.70
CA ARG A 67 -7.11 1.24 5.64
C ARG A 67 -7.83 2.19 4.68
N GLN A 68 -8.59 3.15 5.18
CA GLN A 68 -9.28 4.14 4.34
C GLN A 68 -8.28 4.96 3.51
N THR A 69 -7.16 5.37 4.11
CA THR A 69 -6.11 6.11 3.41
C THR A 69 -5.47 5.26 2.30
N ILE A 70 -5.24 3.97 2.56
CA ILE A 70 -4.71 3.04 1.56
C ILE A 70 -5.69 2.86 0.41
N VAL A 71 -6.98 2.66 0.70
CA VAL A 71 -8.03 2.53 -0.32
C VAL A 71 -8.16 3.81 -1.16
N GLU A 72 -8.09 4.99 -0.54
CA GLU A 72 -8.13 6.25 -1.29
C GLU A 72 -6.92 6.39 -2.21
N ARG A 73 -5.72 6.03 -1.72
CA ARG A 73 -4.50 6.03 -2.55
C ARG A 73 -4.61 5.03 -3.69
N PHE A 74 -5.18 3.86 -3.44
CA PHE A 74 -5.44 2.84 -4.45
C PHE A 74 -6.33 3.43 -5.56
N HIS A 75 -7.47 4.03 -5.22
CA HIS A 75 -8.36 4.65 -6.22
C HIS A 75 -7.70 5.79 -7.00
N LYS A 76 -6.76 6.53 -6.40
CA LYS A 76 -5.99 7.57 -7.12
C LYS A 76 -4.98 6.99 -8.11
N GLN A 77 -4.61 5.73 -7.94
CA GLN A 77 -3.63 5.04 -8.75
C GLN A 77 -4.31 4.15 -9.81
N ASP A 78 -5.50 3.62 -9.49
CA ASP A 78 -6.40 2.91 -10.40
C ASP A 78 -6.96 3.90 -11.43
N ALA A 79 -6.23 4.04 -12.53
CA ALA A 79 -6.48 5.08 -13.52
C ALA A 79 -7.56 4.66 -14.53
N ASN A 80 -7.72 3.35 -14.75
CA ASN A 80 -8.75 2.80 -15.62
C ASN A 80 -10.06 2.52 -14.87
N GLY A 81 -10.06 2.53 -13.54
CA GLY A 81 -11.23 2.33 -12.68
C GLY A 81 -11.73 0.88 -12.69
N ASP A 82 -10.84 -0.09 -12.94
CA ASP A 82 -11.22 -1.50 -13.02
C ASP A 82 -11.22 -2.21 -11.66
N GLY A 83 -10.78 -1.52 -10.60
CA GLY A 83 -10.70 -2.06 -9.25
C GLY A 83 -9.42 -2.84 -8.97
N PHE A 84 -8.41 -2.74 -9.83
CA PHE A 84 -7.10 -3.38 -9.71
C PHE A 84 -5.97 -2.42 -10.07
N LEU A 85 -4.76 -2.69 -9.56
CA LEU A 85 -3.56 -2.00 -10.01
C LEU A 85 -2.71 -2.91 -10.89
N SER A 86 -2.60 -2.56 -12.15
CA SER A 86 -1.65 -3.18 -13.06
C SER A 86 -0.21 -2.73 -12.76
N ALA A 87 0.80 -3.46 -13.28
CA ALA A 87 2.20 -3.04 -13.22
C ALA A 87 2.40 -1.60 -13.74
N LYS A 88 1.60 -1.20 -14.75
CA LYS A 88 1.67 0.14 -15.32
C LYS A 88 1.16 1.19 -14.34
N GLU A 89 0.05 0.92 -13.67
CA GLU A 89 -0.55 1.84 -12.69
C GLU A 89 0.29 1.95 -11.42
N LEU A 90 0.90 0.85 -10.96
CA LEU A 90 1.87 0.89 -9.85
C LEU A 90 3.10 1.77 -10.17
N SER A 91 3.54 1.81 -11.43
CA SER A 91 4.66 2.67 -11.85
C SER A 91 4.27 4.12 -12.13
N ALA A 92 2.97 4.39 -12.28
CA ALA A 92 2.48 5.72 -12.57
C ALA A 92 2.40 6.56 -11.29
N PRO A 93 2.73 7.86 -11.34
CA PRO A 93 2.45 8.75 -10.22
C PRO A 93 0.92 8.85 -10.01
N PRO A 94 0.44 8.87 -8.75
CA PRO A 94 -0.97 9.07 -8.46
C PRO A 94 -1.43 10.41 -9.03
N ARG A 95 -2.63 10.44 -9.63
CA ARG A 95 -3.17 11.63 -10.32
C ARG A 95 -4.08 12.46 -9.43
#